data_AF-A0AA43QH99-F1
#
_entry.id   AF-A0AA43QH99-F1
#
_cell.length_a   1.000
_cell.length_b   1.000
_cell.length_c   1.000
_cell.angle_alpha   90.00
_cell.angle_beta   90.00
_cell.angle_gamma   90.00
#
_symmetry.space_group_name_H-M   'P 1'
#
loop_
_entity.id
_entity.type
_entity.pdbx_description
1 polymer ?
#
loop_
_entity_poly.entity_id
_entity_poly.type
_entity_poly.pdbx_seq_one_letter_code
_entity_poly.pdbx_strand_id
1 'polypeptide(L)'
;MDITISLYQAICFPIYGIPKVKRQDYIIFDRRYLNYLNIIEKINCAYCSYVNGLFGYFQEIAGRIEQFWCPIKHAKRIKGLHSRYQKFIDYGDAETYRANVETARHDFKDLE
;
A
#
# COMPACT_ATOMS: atom_id res chain seq x y z
N MET A 1 11.25 -8.45 -6.59
CA MET A 1 10.00 -7.88 -6.05
C MET A 1 10.29 -6.84 -4.99
N ASP A 2 10.69 -7.19 -3.77
CA ASP A 2 10.94 -6.21 -2.68
C ASP A 2 11.93 -5.10 -3.09
N ILE A 3 13.10 -5.47 -3.61
CA ILE A 3 14.12 -4.52 -4.10
C ILE A 3 13.55 -3.65 -5.24
N THR A 4 12.88 -4.27 -6.21
CA THR A 4 12.31 -3.58 -7.37
C THR A 4 11.25 -2.55 -6.96
N ILE A 5 10.36 -2.93 -6.04
CA ILE A 5 9.29 -2.08 -5.50
C ILE A 5 9.89 -0.93 -4.69
N SER A 6 10.88 -1.24 -3.86
CA SER A 6 11.59 -0.24 -3.05
C SER A 6 12.36 0.75 -3.92
N LEU A 7 12.99 0.29 -5.00
CA LEU A 7 13.65 1.14 -5.99
C LEU A 7 12.64 1.99 -6.75
N TYR A 8 11.52 1.41 -7.17
CA TYR A 8 10.44 2.13 -7.83
C TYR A 8 9.93 3.29 -6.97
N GLN A 9 9.60 3.05 -5.69
CA GLN A 9 9.16 4.15 -4.83
C GLN A 9 10.29 5.16 -4.58
N ALA A 10 11.54 4.70 -4.46
CA ALA A 10 12.67 5.60 -4.21
C ALA A 10 12.89 6.61 -5.34
N ILE A 11 12.59 6.21 -6.58
CA ILE A 11 12.72 7.06 -7.78
C ILE A 11 11.42 7.82 -8.05
N CYS A 12 10.28 7.13 -8.15
CA CYS A 12 9.03 7.72 -8.62
C CYS A 12 8.33 8.59 -7.55
N PHE A 13 8.36 8.20 -6.28
CA PHE A 13 7.57 8.90 -5.26
C PHE A 13 8.06 10.33 -5.01
N PRO A 14 9.38 10.61 -4.92
CA PRO A 14 9.86 11.98 -4.84
C PRO A 14 9.50 12.83 -6.05
N ILE A 15 9.46 12.24 -7.25
CA ILE A 15 9.11 12.95 -8.50
C ILE A 15 7.64 13.39 -8.47
N TYR A 16 6.75 12.55 -7.94
CA TYR A 16 5.31 12.81 -7.89
C TYR A 16 4.83 13.43 -6.56
N GLY A 17 5.72 13.68 -5.59
CA GLY A 17 5.36 14.21 -4.28
C GLY A 17 4.56 13.23 -3.40
N ILE A 18 4.63 11.92 -3.69
CA ILE A 18 3.92 10.88 -2.93
C ILE A 18 4.76 10.52 -1.68
N PRO A 19 4.17 10.37 -0.48
CA PRO A 19 4.92 9.95 0.69
C PRO A 19 5.37 8.49 0.58
N LYS A 20 6.62 8.22 0.99
CA LYS A 20 7.20 6.87 0.96
C LYS A 20 6.53 5.94 1.97
N VAL A 21 6.38 4.68 1.58
CA VAL A 21 5.89 3.61 2.46
C VAL A 21 7.08 3.04 3.22
N LYS A 22 6.98 2.97 4.55
CA LYS A 22 8.02 2.40 5.40
C LYS A 22 7.88 0.87 5.39
N ARG A 23 8.89 0.19 4.84
CA ARG A 23 8.92 -1.28 4.75
C ARG A 23 8.79 -1.99 6.11
N GLN A 24 9.37 -1.40 7.16
CA GLN A 24 9.38 -1.98 8.51
C GLN A 24 7.98 -2.11 9.14
N ASP A 25 7.01 -1.31 8.68
CA ASP A 25 5.64 -1.34 9.20
C ASP A 25 4.86 -2.56 8.69
N TYR A 26 5.35 -3.21 7.62
CA TYR A 26 4.70 -4.34 6.97
C TYR A 26 5.43 -5.67 7.20
N ILE A 27 6.76 -5.66 7.19
CA ILE A 27 7.57 -6.89 7.31
C ILE A 27 8.11 -7.00 8.74
N ILE A 28 7.37 -7.74 9.58
CA ILE A 28 7.65 -7.90 11.02
C ILE A 28 8.04 -9.35 11.33
N PHE A 29 9.17 -9.52 12.02
CA PHE A 29 9.73 -10.83 12.41
C PHE A 29 9.79 -11.00 13.93
N ASP A 30 8.67 -10.82 14.62
CA ASP A 30 8.52 -10.95 16.08
C ASP A 30 8.48 -12.42 16.54
N ARG A 31 7.85 -13.30 15.76
CA ARG A 31 7.62 -14.70 16.11
C ARG A 31 8.88 -15.56 16.20
N ARG A 32 10.04 -15.04 15.78
CA ARG A 32 11.34 -15.74 15.92
C ARG A 32 11.75 -15.96 17.37
N TYR A 33 11.25 -15.13 18.29
CA TYR A 33 11.55 -15.18 19.72
C TYR A 33 10.70 -16.19 20.49
N LEU A 34 9.75 -16.86 19.82
CA LEU A 34 8.93 -17.88 20.46
C LEU A 34 9.76 -19.14 20.72
N ASN A 35 9.84 -19.52 22.00
CA ASN A 35 10.70 -20.61 22.47
C ASN A 35 10.16 -22.02 22.17
N TYR A 36 8.86 -22.14 21.89
CA TYR A 36 8.20 -23.42 21.63
C TYR A 36 8.26 -23.84 20.15
N LEU A 37 8.80 -23.01 19.26
CA LEU A 37 8.94 -23.31 17.84
C LEU A 37 10.32 -23.89 17.53
N ASN A 38 10.34 -25.00 16.80
CA ASN A 38 11.54 -25.60 16.27
C ASN A 38 12.12 -24.76 15.11
N ILE A 39 13.37 -25.03 14.73
CA ILE A 39 14.08 -24.24 13.70
C ILE A 39 13.31 -24.23 12.36
N ILE A 40 12.77 -25.38 11.93
CA ILE A 40 11.99 -25.48 10.68
C ILE A 40 10.73 -24.62 10.76
N GLU A 41 10.03 -24.65 11.88
CA GLU A 41 8.81 -23.86 12.07
C GLU A 41 9.11 -22.36 12.14
N LYS A 42 10.25 -21.97 12.72
CA LYS A 42 10.73 -20.59 12.70
C LYS A 42 11.03 -20.11 11.28
N ILE A 43 11.62 -20.96 10.43
CA ILE A 43 11.85 -20.65 9.01
C ILE A 43 10.52 -20.48 8.27
N ASN A 44 9.58 -21.40 8.46
CA ASN A 44 8.23 -21.30 7.85
C ASN A 44 7.50 -20.04 8.31
N CYS A 45 7.58 -19.73 9.60
CA CYS A 45 6.98 -18.53 10.17
C CYS A 45 7.62 -17.26 9.58
N ALA A 46 8.94 -17.20 9.48
CA ALA A 46 9.64 -16.09 8.85
C ALA A 46 9.25 -15.93 7.37
N TYR A 47 9.14 -17.04 6.64
CA TYR A 47 8.67 -17.02 5.25
C TYR A 47 7.27 -16.42 5.13
N CYS A 48 6.31 -16.89 5.93
CA CYS A 48 4.95 -16.37 5.93
C CYS A 48 4.89 -14.89 6.33
N SER A 49 5.64 -14.47 7.36
CA SER A 49 5.74 -13.05 7.76
C SER A 49 6.29 -12.19 6.61
N TYR A 50 7.34 -12.67 5.94
CA TYR A 50 7.94 -11.94 4.83
C TYR A 50 7.00 -11.82 3.63
N VAL A 51 6.42 -12.92 3.16
CA VAL A 51 5.60 -12.92 1.95
C VAL A 51 4.32 -12.10 2.15
N ASN A 52 3.61 -12.30 3.26
CA ASN A 52 2.38 -11.52 3.54
C ASN A 52 2.70 -10.04 3.76
N GLY A 53 3.78 -9.74 4.50
CA GLY A 53 4.24 -8.37 4.70
C GLY A 53 4.62 -7.70 3.37
N LEU A 54 5.32 -8.41 2.49
CA LEU A 54 5.69 -7.91 1.16
C LEU A 54 4.47 -7.58 0.30
N PHE A 55 3.43 -8.42 0.31
CA PHE A 55 2.18 -8.14 -0.42
C PHE A 55 1.43 -6.93 0.17
N GLY A 56 1.38 -6.80 1.50
CA GLY A 56 0.79 -5.62 2.15
C GLY A 56 1.55 -4.32 1.80
N TYR A 57 2.88 -4.37 1.84
CA TYR A 57 3.76 -3.26 1.45
C TYR A 57 3.53 -2.85 0.00
N PHE A 58 3.45 -3.84 -0.90
CA PHE A 58 3.17 -3.59 -2.31
C PHE A 58 1.76 -3.01 -2.53
N GLN A 59 0.74 -3.54 -1.85
CA GLN A 59 -0.63 -3.06 -1.97
C GLN A 59 -0.76 -1.60 -1.50
N GLU A 60 -0.06 -1.22 -0.44
CA GLU A 60 -0.01 0.18 0.00
C GLU A 60 0.63 1.09 -1.04
N ILE A 61 1.79 0.69 -1.58
CA ILE A 61 2.47 1.43 -2.65
C ILE A 61 1.53 1.60 -3.85
N ALA A 62 0.88 0.52 -4.29
CA ALA A 62 -0.08 0.54 -5.38
C ALA A 62 -1.27 1.46 -5.07
N GLY A 63 -1.82 1.42 -3.86
CA GLY A 63 -2.93 2.27 -3.44
C GLY A 63 -2.59 3.76 -3.42
N ARG A 64 -1.35 4.14 -3.06
CA ARG A 64 -0.88 5.54 -3.13
C ARG A 64 -0.69 6.01 -4.57
N ILE A 65 -0.18 5.14 -5.44
CA ILE A 65 -0.07 5.43 -6.88
C ILE A 65 -1.45 5.58 -7.51
N GLU A 66 -2.39 4.69 -7.17
CA GLU A 66 -3.75 4.73 -7.66
C GLU A 66 -4.47 6.01 -7.23
N GLN A 67 -4.29 6.44 -5.97
CA GLN A 67 -4.78 7.73 -5.51
C GLN A 67 -4.24 8.89 -6.37
N PHE A 68 -2.95 8.87 -6.68
CA PHE A 68 -2.31 9.93 -7.47
C PHE A 68 -2.74 9.93 -8.95
N TRP A 69 -2.91 8.76 -9.57
CA TRP A 69 -3.27 8.69 -11.00
C TRP A 69 -4.77 8.75 -11.26
N CYS A 70 -5.55 7.93 -10.57
CA CYS A 70 -6.98 7.74 -10.81
C CYS A 70 -7.74 7.41 -9.51
N PRO A 71 -8.07 8.43 -8.68
CA PRO A 71 -8.79 8.22 -7.44
C PRO A 71 -10.29 8.04 -7.69
N ILE A 72 -10.69 7.05 -8.49
CA ILE A 72 -12.10 6.73 -8.81
C ILE A 72 -12.40 5.30 -8.36
N LYS A 73 -13.49 5.11 -7.64
CA LYS A 73 -13.93 3.78 -7.22
C LYS A 73 -14.33 2.92 -8.42
N HIS A 74 -14.18 1.61 -8.28
CA HIS A 74 -14.69 0.66 -9.26
C HIS A 74 -16.22 0.58 -9.24
N ALA A 75 -16.81 0.42 -10.43
CA ALA A 75 -18.24 0.13 -10.61
C ALA A 75 -18.67 -1.20 -9.97
N LYS A 76 -17.75 -2.16 -9.85
CA LYS A 76 -17.99 -3.48 -9.29
C LYS A 76 -17.43 -3.57 -7.88
N ARG A 77 -18.09 -4.36 -7.03
CA ARG A 77 -17.56 -4.68 -5.72
C ARG A 77 -16.27 -5.49 -5.85
N ILE A 78 -15.19 -4.95 -5.29
CA ILE A 78 -13.90 -5.62 -5.19
C ILE A 78 -13.76 -6.32 -3.83
N LYS A 79 -12.99 -7.41 -3.80
CA LYS A 79 -12.82 -8.25 -2.59
C LYS A 79 -11.79 -7.69 -1.60
N GLY A 80 -10.76 -7.02 -2.09
CA GLY A 80 -9.70 -6.44 -1.28
C GLY A 80 -9.66 -4.93 -1.45
N LEU A 81 -9.90 -4.19 -0.37
CA LEU A 81 -9.77 -2.74 -0.34
C LEU A 81 -8.39 -2.40 0.23
N HIS A 82 -7.64 -1.53 -0.44
CA HIS A 82 -6.46 -0.92 0.15
C HIS A 82 -6.87 0.28 1.02
N SER A 83 -5.95 0.73 1.88
CA SER A 83 -6.14 1.84 2.83
C SER A 83 -6.73 3.10 2.20
N ARG A 84 -6.30 3.41 0.96
CA ARG A 84 -6.66 4.65 0.25
C ARG A 84 -8.03 4.65 -0.42
N TYR A 85 -8.64 3.49 -0.66
CA TYR A 85 -9.83 3.36 -1.52
C TYR A 85 -11.05 4.16 -1.03
N GLN A 86 -11.16 4.38 0.29
CA GLN A 86 -12.25 5.17 0.87
C GLN A 86 -12.17 6.66 0.50
N LYS A 87 -10.99 7.15 0.15
CA LYS A 87 -10.76 8.54 -0.25
C LYS A 87 -11.09 8.80 -1.73
N PHE A 88 -11.45 7.77 -2.47
CA PHE A 88 -11.70 7.87 -3.91
C PHE A 88 -13.08 8.44 -4.17
N ILE A 89 -13.20 9.08 -5.33
CA ILE A 89 -14.43 9.64 -5.86
C ILE A 89 -15.33 8.50 -6.32
N ASP A 90 -16.64 8.64 -6.12
CA ASP A 90 -17.60 7.60 -6.49
C ASP A 90 -17.64 7.38 -8.01
N TYR A 91 -17.89 6.13 -8.39
CA TYR A 91 -17.96 5.76 -9.80
C TYR A 91 -19.12 6.50 -10.49
N GLY A 92 -18.82 7.18 -11.60
CA GLY A 92 -19.81 7.90 -12.39
C GLY A 92 -20.07 9.34 -11.94
N ASP A 93 -19.46 9.81 -10.85
CA ASP A 93 -19.59 11.19 -10.38
C ASP A 93 -18.59 12.12 -11.10
N ALA A 94 -18.97 12.54 -12.31
CA ALA A 94 -18.16 13.40 -13.15
C ALA A 94 -18.01 14.83 -12.60
N GLU A 95 -19.00 15.33 -11.84
CA GLU A 95 -18.97 16.68 -11.26
C GLU A 95 -17.95 16.74 -10.12
N THR A 96 -18.03 15.82 -9.15
CA THR A 96 -17.07 15.73 -8.05
C THR A 96 -15.68 15.44 -8.58
N TYR A 97 -15.54 14.59 -9.62
CA TYR A 97 -14.26 14.35 -10.26
C TYR A 97 -13.63 15.65 -10.79
N ARG A 98 -14.35 16.43 -11.58
CA ARG A 98 -13.81 17.69 -12.12
C ARG A 98 -13.51 18.73 -11.05
N ALA A 99 -14.31 18.77 -9.98
CA ALA A 99 -14.12 19.74 -8.91
C ALA A 99 -12.96 19.40 -7.97
N ASN A 100 -12.77 18.11 -7.64
CA ASN A 100 -11.96 17.69 -6.50
C ASN A 100 -10.82 16.72 -6.84
N VAL A 101 -10.62 16.32 -8.11
CA VAL A 101 -9.59 15.33 -8.48
C VAL A 101 -8.20 15.74 -8.01
N GLU A 102 -7.79 17.01 -8.19
CA GLU A 102 -6.44 17.44 -7.79
C GLU A 102 -6.23 17.39 -6.28
N THR A 103 -7.27 17.71 -5.51
CA THR A 103 -7.25 17.56 -4.05
C THR A 103 -7.14 16.09 -3.66
N ALA A 104 -7.94 15.22 -4.28
CA ALA A 104 -7.92 13.78 -4.01
C ALA A 104 -6.56 13.15 -4.35
N ARG A 105 -5.90 13.59 -5.43
CA ARG A 105 -4.58 13.11 -5.86
C ARG A 105 -3.46 13.39 -4.87
N HIS A 106 -3.55 14.51 -4.15
CA HIS A 106 -2.50 14.99 -3.25
C HIS A 106 -2.88 14.89 -1.77
N ASP A 107 -4.07 14.38 -1.43
CA ASP A 107 -4.51 14.22 -0.04
C ASP A 107 -3.79 13.06 0.66
N PHE A 108 -2.57 13.34 1.11
CA PHE A 108 -1.74 12.43 1.89
C PHE A 108 -1.51 12.90 3.33
N LYS A 109 -2.25 13.91 3.79
CA LYS A 109 -2.10 14.54 5.12
C LYS A 109 -2.28 13.58 6.30
N ASP A 110 -2.96 12.46 6.07
CA ASP A 110 -3.18 11.43 7.06
C ASP A 110 -1.99 10.46 7.23
N LEU A 111 -0.96 10.59 6.39
CA LEU A 111 0.24 9.76 6.40
C LEU A 111 1.47 10.48 6.98
N GLU A 112 1.33 11.76 7.32
CA GLU A 112 2.36 12.59 7.96
C GLU A 112 2.44 12.37 9.47
#